data_AF-A0A5N5RNP0-F1
#
_entry.id   AF-A0A5N5RNP0-F1
#
_cell.length_a   1.000
_cell.length_b   1.000
_cell.length_c   1.000
_cell.angle_alpha   90.00
_cell.angle_beta   90.00
_cell.angle_gamma   90.00
#
_symmetry.space_group_name_H-M   'P 1'
#
loop_
_entity.id
_entity.type
_entity.pdbx_description
1 polymer ?
#
loop_
_entity_poly.entity_id
_entity_poly.type
_entity_poly.pdbx_seq_one_letter_code
_entity_poly.pdbx_strand_id
1 'polypeptide(L)'
;MNDLLTDENLDKVERLRAVADGLGTNLAVLSMAWILQHPQISCVIAGASKPSQLENNIKTSGFVIPADAMAEIDKITGFHRFERHVG
;
A
#
# COMPACT_ATOMS: atom_id res chain seq x y z
N MET A 1 -3.55 23.91 5.88
CA MET A 1 -3.05 23.31 4.63
C MET A 1 -2.69 21.88 4.94
N ASN A 2 -2.96 20.94 4.04
CA ASN A 2 -2.61 19.53 4.26
C ASN A 2 -1.14 19.36 3.86
N ASP A 3 -0.23 19.40 4.82
CA ASP A 3 1.23 19.40 4.62
C ASP A 3 1.74 18.12 3.93
N LEU A 4 0.87 17.12 3.72
CA LEU A 4 1.16 15.88 3.01
C LEU A 4 0.92 15.98 1.49
N LEU A 5 0.20 16.98 0.99
CA LEU A 5 -0.05 17.18 -0.45
C LEU A 5 1.11 17.94 -1.12
N THR A 6 2.33 17.45 -0.95
CA THR A 6 3.52 17.99 -1.62
C THR A 6 3.68 17.37 -3.01
N ASP A 7 4.34 18.09 -3.92
CA ASP A 7 4.66 17.57 -5.26
C ASP A 7 5.41 16.23 -5.18
N GLU A 8 6.35 16.11 -4.23
CA GLU A 8 7.09 14.87 -3.99
C GLU A 8 6.17 13.69 -3.61
N ASN A 9 5.17 13.92 -2.74
CA ASN A 9 4.25 12.86 -2.35
C ASN A 9 3.27 12.52 -3.48
N LEU A 10 2.84 13.52 -4.25
CA LEU A 10 2.00 13.29 -5.43
C LEU A 10 2.75 12.47 -6.49
N ASP A 11 4.03 12.75 -6.72
CA ASP A 11 4.88 11.96 -7.62
C ASP A 11 5.02 10.50 -7.15
N LYS A 12 5.18 10.26 -5.84
CA LYS A 12 5.18 8.90 -5.27
C LYS A 12 3.84 8.21 -5.47
N VAL A 13 2.72 8.92 -5.27
CA VAL A 13 1.37 8.39 -5.49
C VAL A 13 1.17 7.97 -6.94
N GLU A 14 1.59 8.78 -7.91
CA GLU A 14 1.49 8.42 -9.34
C GLU A 14 2.33 7.19 -9.69
N ARG A 15 3.54 7.08 -9.14
CA ARG A 15 4.39 5.89 -9.33
C ARG A 15 3.77 4.64 -8.72
N LEU A 16 3.21 4.72 -7.51
CA LEU A 16 2.51 3.60 -6.87
C LEU A 16 1.23 3.22 -7.63
N ARG A 17 0.55 4.19 -8.24
CA ARG A 17 -0.62 3.94 -9.09
C ARG A 17 -0.24 3.09 -10.31
N ALA A 18 0.87 3.41 -10.97
CA ALA A 18 1.37 2.61 -12.08
C ALA A 18 1.69 1.15 -11.67
N VAL A 19 2.24 0.94 -10.47
CA VAL A 19 2.43 -0.42 -9.92
C VAL A 19 1.10 -1.14 -9.73
N ALA A 20 0.11 -0.46 -9.12
CA ALA A 20 -1.21 -1.04 -8.88
C ALA A 20 -1.89 -1.45 -10.20
N ASP A 21 -1.85 -0.57 -11.20
CA ASP A 21 -2.43 -0.79 -12.52
C ASP A 21 -1.74 -1.98 -13.22
N GLY A 22 -0.41 -2.08 -13.13
CA GLY A 22 0.36 -3.21 -13.66
C GLY A 22 0.02 -4.56 -13.03
N LEU A 23 -0.48 -4.56 -11.78
CA LEU A 23 -0.95 -5.75 -11.09
C LEU A 23 -2.46 -5.98 -11.24
N GLY A 24 -3.15 -5.19 -12.07
CA GLY A 24 -4.59 -5.31 -12.31
C GLY A 24 -5.45 -4.94 -11.09
N THR A 25 -4.93 -4.09 -10.21
CA THR A 25 -5.64 -3.62 -9.02
C THR A 25 -5.67 -2.09 -8.96
N ASN A 26 -6.14 -1.51 -7.85
CA ASN A 26 -6.07 -0.07 -7.63
C ASN A 26 -5.20 0.26 -6.42
N LEU A 27 -4.81 1.53 -6.31
CA LEU A 27 -3.90 2.00 -5.26
C LEU A 27 -4.41 1.74 -3.83
N ALA A 28 -5.73 1.80 -3.60
CA ALA A 28 -6.29 1.53 -2.28
C ALA A 28 -6.14 0.05 -1.88
N VAL A 29 -6.39 -0.86 -2.83
CA VAL A 29 -6.16 -2.30 -2.61
C VAL A 29 -4.68 -2.59 -2.43
N LEU A 30 -3.82 -1.99 -3.26
CA LEU A 30 -2.37 -2.16 -3.17
C LEU A 30 -1.83 -1.74 -1.80
N SER A 31 -2.25 -0.57 -1.28
CA SER A 31 -1.76 -0.06 -0.01
C SER A 31 -2.17 -0.91 1.18
N MET A 32 -3.41 -1.41 1.19
CA MET A 32 -3.87 -2.31 2.24
C MET A 32 -3.21 -3.71 2.14
N ALA A 33 -2.98 -4.22 0.93
CA ALA A 33 -2.30 -5.49 0.74
C ALA A 33 -0.81 -5.41 1.13
N TRP A 34 -0.15 -4.28 0.87
CA TRP A 34 1.23 -4.05 1.28
C TRP A 34 1.39 -4.15 2.80
N ILE A 35 0.55 -3.45 3.57
CA ILE A 35 0.66 -3.47 5.04
C ILE A 35 0.33 -4.86 5.62
N LEU A 36 -0.61 -5.59 5.00
CA LEU A 36 -1.02 -6.94 5.43
C LEU A 36 0.03 -8.03 5.11
N GLN A 37 1.05 -7.75 4.29
CA GLN A 37 2.15 -8.68 4.06
C GLN A 37 3.19 -8.69 5.19
N HIS A 38 3.15 -7.70 6.09
CA HIS A 38 4.00 -7.71 7.26
C HIS A 38 3.44 -8.68 8.30
N PRO A 39 4.18 -9.75 8.68
CA PRO A 39 3.66 -10.78 9.59
C PRO A 39 3.36 -10.26 11.00
N GLN A 40 3.84 -9.06 11.34
CA GLN A 40 3.53 -8.38 12.60
C GLN A 40 2.14 -7.74 12.61
N ILE A 41 1.50 -7.58 11.45
CA ILE A 41 0.22 -6.89 11.31
C ILE A 41 -0.90 -7.92 11.21
N SER A 42 -1.78 -7.95 12.21
CA SER A 42 -2.90 -8.91 12.24
C SER A 42 -4.12 -8.44 11.45
N CYS A 43 -4.34 -7.13 11.32
CA CYS A 43 -5.49 -6.58 10.61
C CYS A 43 -5.27 -5.13 10.15
N VAL A 44 -6.13 -4.69 9.24
CA VAL A 44 -6.24 -3.30 8.78
C VAL A 44 -7.64 -2.79 9.06
N ILE A 45 -7.74 -1.58 9.64
CA ILE A 45 -9.01 -0.89 9.86
C ILE A 45 -9.31 -0.06 8.60
N ALA A 46 -10.20 -0.55 7.75
CA ALA A 46 -10.54 0.11 6.49
C ALA A 46 -11.76 1.03 6.65
N GLY A 47 -11.66 2.26 6.13
CA GLY A 47 -12.78 3.21 6.05
C GLY A 47 -13.50 3.15 4.70
N ALA A 48 -14.80 3.44 4.68
CA ALA A 48 -15.61 3.59 3.48
C ALA A 48 -16.77 4.56 3.73
N SER A 49 -16.96 5.53 2.83
CA SER A 49 -18.09 6.48 2.81
C SER A 49 -19.15 6.12 1.77
N LYS A 50 -18.89 5.15 0.90
CA LYS A 50 -19.84 4.62 -0.10
C LYS A 50 -19.67 3.11 -0.33
N PRO A 51 -20.71 2.39 -0.78
CA PRO A 51 -20.65 0.94 -0.99
C PRO A 51 -19.50 0.47 -1.89
N SER A 52 -19.21 1.20 -2.98
CA SER A 52 -18.12 0.84 -3.89
C SER A 52 -16.72 0.87 -3.26
N GLN A 53 -16.52 1.64 -2.19
CA GLN A 53 -15.27 1.61 -1.43
C GLN A 53 -15.19 0.35 -0.56
N LEU A 54 -16.29 -0.08 0.04
CA LEU A 54 -16.34 -1.34 0.78
C LEU A 54 -16.04 -2.53 -0.14
N GLU A 55 -16.63 -2.54 -1.34
CA GLU A 55 -16.34 -3.56 -2.37
C GLU A 55 -14.84 -3.59 -2.73
N ASN A 56 -14.19 -2.44 -2.84
CA ASN A 56 -12.75 -2.38 -3.05
C ASN A 56 -11.96 -2.88 -1.84
N ASN A 57 -12.35 -2.50 -0.62
CA ASN A 57 -11.67 -2.97 0.60
C ASN A 57 -11.71 -4.50 0.74
N ILE A 58 -12.80 -5.13 0.32
CA ILE A 58 -12.93 -6.60 0.35
C ILE A 58 -11.94 -7.27 -0.62
N LYS A 59 -11.64 -6.65 -1.78
CA LYS A 59 -10.69 -7.19 -2.77
C LYS A 59 -9.25 -7.26 -2.26
N THR A 60 -8.92 -6.56 -1.17
CA THR A 60 -7.63 -6.67 -0.49
C THR A 60 -7.39 -8.08 0.04
N SER A 61 -8.44 -8.75 0.52
CA SER A 61 -8.31 -10.09 1.08
C SER A 61 -7.84 -11.07 0.00
N GLY A 62 -6.70 -11.71 0.22
CA GLY A 62 -6.11 -12.68 -0.70
C GLY A 62 -5.29 -12.08 -1.85
N PHE A 63 -5.14 -10.76 -1.92
CA PHE A 63 -4.24 -10.13 -2.88
C PHE A 63 -2.78 -10.21 -2.38
N VAL A 64 -1.96 -11.00 -3.08
CA VAL A 64 -0.54 -11.17 -2.78
C VAL A 64 0.25 -10.32 -3.78
N ILE A 65 1.06 -9.38 -3.28
CA ILE A 65 1.94 -8.56 -4.13
C ILE A 65 3.19 -9.39 -4.43
N PRO A 66 3.54 -9.59 -5.72
CA PRO A 66 4.79 -10.24 -6.12
C PRO A 66 6.03 -9.57 -5.53
N ALA A 67 7.11 -10.34 -5.34
CA ALA A 67 8.32 -9.85 -4.67
C ALA A 67 9.01 -8.69 -5.41
N ASP A 68 8.98 -8.69 -6.74
CA ASP A 68 9.49 -7.60 -7.58
C ASP A 68 8.67 -6.32 -7.41
N ALA A 69 7.34 -6.43 -7.36
CA ALA A 69 6.47 -5.29 -7.08
C ALA A 69 6.63 -4.78 -5.64
N MET A 70 6.83 -5.65 -4.65
CA MET A 70 7.18 -5.25 -3.28
C MET A 70 8.49 -4.43 -3.25
N ALA A 71 9.51 -4.88 -3.97
CA ALA A 71 10.79 -4.17 -4.05
C ALA A 71 10.64 -2.79 -4.73
N GLU A 72 9.80 -2.67 -5.75
CA GLU A 72 9.53 -1.36 -6.38
C GLU A 72 8.75 -0.43 -5.44
N ILE A 73 7.78 -0.94 -4.66
CA ILE A 73 7.07 -0.14 -3.65
C ILE A 73 8.03 0.39 -2.59
N ASP A 74 8.93 -0.45 -2.08
CA ASP A 74 9.95 -0.03 -1.09
C ASP A 74 10.86 1.06 -1.66
N LYS A 75 11.26 0.93 -2.93
CA LYS A 75 12.06 1.94 -3.63
C LYS A 75 11.31 3.26 -3.84
N ILE A 76 10.02 3.23 -4.18
CA ILE A 76 9.20 4.44 -4.35
C ILE A 76 9.03 5.16 -3.00
N THR A 77 8.75 4.41 -1.95
CA THR A 77 8.42 4.96 -0.62
C THR A 77 9.66 5.32 0.20
N GLY A 78 10.83 4.78 -0.15
CA GLY A 78 12.02 4.86 0.70
C GLY A 78 11.85 4.06 1.99
N PHE A 79 11.00 3.04 1.98
CA PHE A 79 10.74 2.23 3.16
C PHE A 79 11.95 1.35 3.47
N HIS A 80 12.38 1.42 4.72
CA HIS A 80 13.42 0.55 5.26
C HIS A 80 12.88 -0.10 6.53
N ARG A 81 12.84 -1.44 6.51
CA ARG A 81 12.40 -2.19 7.68
C ARG A 81 13.31 -1.87 8.86
N PHE A 82 12.71 -1.40 9.95
CA PHE A 82 13.41 -1.22 11.21
C PHE A 82 13.53 -2.56 11.93
N GLU A 83 14.75 -2.97 12.25
CA GLU A 83 15.04 -4.17 13.01
C GLU A 83 15.81 -3.81 14.29
N ARG A 84 15.17 -4.05 15.44
CA ARG A 84 15.80 -3.87 16.75
C ARG A 84 16.22 -5.23 17.28
N HIS A 85 17.52 -5.45 17.41
CA HIS A 85 18.07 -6.58 18.14
C HIS A 85 18.09 -6.20 19.62
N VAL A 86 17.23 -6.84 20.42
CA VAL A 86 17.26 -6.72 21.89
C VAL A 86 18.19 -7.83 22.38
N GLY A 87 19.32 -7.44 22.97
CA GLY A 87 20.25 -8.35 23.65
C GLY A 87 19.80 -8.68 25.07
#